data_AF-A0A1D7UC18-F1
#
_entry.id   AF-A0A1D7UC18-F1
#
_cell.length_a   1.000
_cell.length_b   1.000
_cell.length_c   1.000
_cell.angle_alpha   90.00
_cell.angle_beta   90.00
_cell.angle_gamma   90.00
#
_symmetry.space_group_name_H-M   'P 1'
#
loop_
_entity.id
_entity.type
_entity.pdbx_description
1 polymer ?
#
loop_
_entity_poly.entity_id
_entity_poly.type
_entity_poly.pdbx_seq_one_letter_code
_entity_poly.pdbx_strand_id
1 'polypeptide(L)' 'MNVETIAIPAPDDFYEAFCRKHEGLTLEESAAFNIRLIFLLANQVADRNVLRACLDAAGAPSDHLPVSIKL' A
#
# COMPACT_ATOMS: atom_id res chain seq x y z
N MET A 1 -1.59 -15.75 1.23
CA MET A 1 -2.05 -14.35 1.16
C MET A 1 -2.91 -14.24 -0.08
N ASN A 2 -4.23 -14.06 0.07
CA ASN A 2 -5.11 -13.91 -1.09
C ASN A 2 -5.11 -12.43 -1.49
N VAL A 3 -4.36 -12.09 -2.52
CA VAL A 3 -4.35 -10.76 -3.14
C VAL A 3 -5.63 -10.45 -3.93
N GLU A 4 -6.56 -11.41 -4.04
CA GLU A 4 -7.82 -11.27 -4.80
C GLU A 4 -9.00 -10.74 -3.96
N THR A 5 -8.86 -10.61 -2.64
CA THR A 5 -9.97 -10.20 -1.77
C THR A 5 -9.69 -8.84 -1.13
N ILE A 6 -10.52 -7.84 -1.44
CA ILE A 6 -10.46 -6.53 -0.78
C ILE A 6 -10.84 -6.71 0.69
N ALA A 7 -9.85 -6.62 1.58
CA ALA A 7 -10.03 -6.85 3.00
C ALA A 7 -10.47 -5.58 3.78
N ILE A 8 -10.39 -4.41 3.16
CA ILE A 8 -10.67 -3.12 3.81
C ILE A 8 -12.16 -2.78 3.65
N PRO A 9 -12.93 -2.62 4.74
CA PRO A 9 -14.27 -2.05 4.67
C PRO A 9 -14.19 -0.60 4.15
N ALA A 10 -15.03 -0.25 3.16
CA ALA A 10 -15.00 1.05 2.49
C ALA A 10 -13.59 1.42 1.95
N PRO A 11 -13.05 0.66 0.97
CA PRO A 11 -11.71 0.88 0.43
C PRO A 11 -11.55 2.27 -0.18
N ASP A 12 -12.61 2.82 -0.77
CA ASP A 12 -12.61 4.12 -1.44
C ASP A 12 -12.26 5.26 -0.48
N ASP A 13 -12.81 5.25 0.74
CA ASP A 13 -12.53 6.27 1.76
C ASP A 13 -11.04 6.27 2.15
N PHE A 14 -10.45 5.07 2.26
CA PHE A 14 -9.02 4.94 2.54
C PHE A 14 -8.16 5.47 1.38
N TYR A 15 -8.48 5.07 0.14
CA TYR A 15 -7.72 5.53 -1.03
C TYR A 15 -7.84 7.03 -1.26
N GLU A 16 -9.03 7.61 -1.04
CA GLU A 16 -9.21 9.06 -1.09
C GLU A 16 -8.36 9.76 -0.03
N ALA A 17 -8.41 9.31 1.23
CA ALA A 17 -7.61 9.87 2.31
C ALA A 17 -6.10 9.73 2.03
N PHE A 18 -5.68 8.60 1.45
CA PHE A 18 -4.29 8.37 1.06
C PHE A 18 -3.85 9.33 -0.06
N CYS A 19 -4.61 9.45 -1.14
CA CYS A 19 -4.31 10.37 -2.25
C CYS A 19 -4.20 11.82 -1.76
N ARG A 20 -5.13 12.27 -0.91
CA ARG A 20 -5.10 13.61 -0.32
C ARG A 20 -3.84 13.88 0.50
N LYS A 21 -3.19 12.86 1.09
CA LYS A 21 -1.92 13.04 1.82
C LYS A 21 -0.73 13.28 0.90
N HIS A 22 -0.84 12.98 -0.38
CA HIS A 22 0.19 13.23 -1.39
C HIS A 22 0.02 14.58 -2.11
N GLU A 23 -1.13 15.25 -1.96
CA GLU A 23 -1.37 16.55 -2.59
C GLU A 23 -0.35 17.60 -2.12
N GLY A 24 0.33 18.23 -3.07
CA GLY A 24 1.32 19.27 -2.81
C GLY A 24 2.70 18.77 -2.36
N LEU A 25 2.91 17.45 -2.23
CA LEU A 25 4.23 16.89 -1.93
C LEU A 25 5.09 16.78 -3.19
N THR A 26 6.41 16.96 -3.03
CA THR A 26 7.36 16.56 -4.08
C THR A 26 7.45 15.04 -4.19
N LEU A 27 8.12 14.54 -5.24
CA LEU A 27 8.34 13.11 -5.42
C LEU A 27 9.12 12.51 -4.23
N GLU A 28 10.13 13.22 -3.74
CA GLU A 28 10.96 12.81 -2.61
C GLU A 28 10.15 12.79 -1.30
N GLU A 29 9.31 13.79 -1.07
CA GLU A 29 8.44 13.87 0.11
C GLU A 29 7.37 12.76 0.08
N SER A 30 6.81 12.49 -1.09
CA SER A 30 5.88 11.39 -1.35
C SER A 30 6.53 10.03 -1.07
N ALA A 31 7.76 9.81 -1.54
CA ALA A 31 8.53 8.61 -1.24
C ALA A 31 8.83 8.48 0.26
N ALA A 32 9.22 9.56 0.93
CA ALA A 32 9.47 9.58 2.36
C ALA A 32 8.20 9.32 3.19
N PHE A 33 7.03 9.81 2.74
CA PHE A 33 5.73 9.46 3.32
C PHE A 33 5.45 7.96 3.19
N ASN A 34 5.62 7.40 1.98
CA ASN A 34 5.38 5.97 1.73
C ASN A 34 6.26 5.07 2.60
N ILE A 35 7.55 5.40 2.75
CA ILE A 35 8.47 4.65 3.61
C ILE A 35 7.98 4.64 5.06
N ARG A 36 7.63 5.81 5.61
CA ARG A 36 7.10 5.93 6.98
C ARG A 36 5.82 5.12 7.16
N LEU A 37 4.89 5.20 6.20
CA LEU A 37 3.65 4.44 6.24
C LEU A 37 3.90 2.93 6.22
N ILE A 38 4.80 2.44 5.36
CA ILE A 38 5.17 1.01 5.30
C ILE A 38 5.66 0.51 6.66
N PHE A 39 6.54 1.25 7.33
CA PHE A 39 7.03 0.84 8.67
C PHE A 39 5.94 0.84 9.73
N LEU A 40 5.04 1.83 9.72
CA LEU A 40 3.90 1.86 10.64
C LEU A 40 2.97 0.66 10.40
N LEU A 41 2.63 0.36 9.15
CA LEU A 41 1.80 -0.80 8.79
C LEU A 41 2.49 -2.11 9.16
N ALA A 42 3.80 -2.23 8.92
CA ALA A 42 4.56 -3.41 9.31
C ALA A 42 4.50 -3.67 10.83
N ASN A 43 4.60 -2.60 11.62
CA ASN A 43 4.43 -2.67 13.06
C ASN A 43 3.00 -3.06 13.48
N GLN A 44 1.96 -2.58 12.79
CA GLN A 44 0.57 -2.98 13.06
C GLN A 44 0.28 -4.44 12.70
N VAL A 45 0.85 -4.93 11.59
CA VAL A 45 0.67 -6.32 11.14
C VAL A 45 1.34 -7.31 12.09
N ALA A 46 2.54 -7.00 12.59
CA ALA A 46 3.30 -7.76 13.59
C ALA A 46 3.52 -9.27 13.29
N ASP A 47 3.29 -9.71 12.05
CA ASP A 47 3.45 -11.10 11.61
C ASP A 47 4.52 -11.21 10.52
N ARG A 48 5.63 -11.90 10.85
CA ARG A 48 6.77 -12.09 9.94
C ARG A 48 6.38 -12.81 8.64
N ASN A 49 5.49 -13.80 8.68
CA ASN A 49 5.12 -14.58 7.51
C ASN A 49 4.27 -13.74 6.55
N VAL A 50 3.35 -12.95 7.10
CA VAL A 50 2.56 -11.98 6.32
C VAL A 50 3.49 -10.94 5.68
N LEU A 51 4.40 -10.35 6.47
CA LEU A 51 5.34 -9.35 5.95
C LEU A 51 6.27 -9.91 4.87
N ARG A 52 6.70 -11.17 4.99
CA ARG A 52 7.50 -11.85 3.95
C ARG A 52 6.69 -12.01 2.66
N ALA A 53 5.46 -12.49 2.77
CA ALA A 53 4.57 -12.62 1.61
C ALA A 53 4.30 -11.28 0.92
N CYS A 54 4.18 -10.18 1.67
CA CYS A 54 4.07 -8.83 1.11
C CYS A 54 5.32 -8.41 0.33
N LEU A 55 6.52 -8.69 0.83
CA LEU A 55 7.77 -8.40 0.12
C LEU A 55 7.89 -9.20 -1.17
N ASP A 56 7.55 -10.49 -1.13
CA ASP A 56 7.58 -11.36 -2.31
C ASP A 56 6.56 -10.88 -3.37
N ALA A 57 5.36 -10.47 -2.94
CA ALA A 57 4.35 -9.92 -3.83
C ALA A 57 4.75 -8.57 -4.44
N ALA A 58 5.42 -7.69 -3.69
CA ALA A 58 5.89 -6.40 -4.19
C ALA A 58 7.05 -6.51 -5.19
N GLY A 59 7.83 -7.60 -5.13
CA GLY A 59 8.93 -7.87 -6.06
C GLY A 59 8.52 -8.58 -7.35
N ALA A 60 7.26 -9.04 -7.45
CA ALA A 60 6.75 -9.71 -8.62
C ALA A 60 6.35 -8.68 -9.73
N PRO A 61 6.49 -9.02 -11.02
CA PRO A 61 6.21 -8.09 -12.12
C PRO A 61 4.76 -7.60 -12.09
N SER A 62 4.54 -6.31 -12.34
CA SER A 62 3.29 -5.56 -12.08
C SER A 62 2.00 -6.06 -12.75
N ASP A 63 2.04 -7.15 -13.52
CA ASP A 63 0.91 -7.71 -14.28
C ASP A 63 -0.27 -8.21 -13.41
N HIS A 64 -0.10 -8.31 -12.09
CA HIS A 64 -1.08 -8.86 -11.15
C HIS A 64 -1.37 -7.98 -9.94
N LEU A 65 -0.82 -6.76 -9.88
CA LEU A 65 -1.34 -5.78 -8.93
C LEU A 65 -2.62 -5.18 -9.51
N PRO A 66 -3.74 -5.11 -8.76
CA PRO A 66 -4.92 -4.39 -9.18
C PRO A 66 -4.68 -2.88 -9.09
N VAL A 67 -3.74 -2.35 -9.88
CA VAL A 67 -3.59 -0.90 -10.09
C VAL A 67 -4.30 -0.56 -11.38
N SER A 68 -5.63 -0.69 -11.33
CA SER A 68 -6.52 0.14 -12.14
C SER A 68 -7.26 1.08 -11.19
N ILE A 69 -6.51 1.88 -10.43
CA ILE A 69 -7.02 3.16 -9.97
C ILE A 69 -6.93 4.06 -11.20
N LYS A 70 -7.98 4.05 -12.03
CA LYS A 70 -8.18 5.12 -13.00
C LYS A 70 -8.44 6.39 -12.19
N LEU A 71 -7.49 7.31 -12.24
CA LEU A 71 -7.75 8.74 -12.00
C LEU A 71 -8.83 9.22 -12.99
#